data_AF-A0A8I1SXG3-F1
#
_entry.id   AF-A0A8I1SXG3-F1
#
_cell.length_a   1.000
_cell.length_b   1.000
_cell.length_c   1.000
_cell.angle_alpha   90.00
_cell.angle_beta   90.00
_cell.angle_gamma   90.00
#
_symmetry.space_group_name_H-M   'P 1'
#
loop_
_entity.id
_entity.type
_entity.pdbx_description
1 polymer ?
#
loop_
_entity_poly.entity_id
_entity_poly.type
_entity_poly.pdbx_seq_one_letter_code
_entity_poly.pdbx_strand_id
1 'polypeptide(L)'
;MRQIPSPTAQRGQAAVELLVAAAFVLVPLFILAPLLGKYMDLQSSALQAARYAAFERTVWSASGQRNGAAAAVQSNADIATRTILRYFSIPGQGLSSSGNTLSAYRPNGLWVDQANHALLPKYSAVQVNLGANANTTDPALTTLQSTLGKLPAVGPTLGYGGLFTAQIDAKPNTILYPPPFDTLALDFHAHDTLLTNGWTAVNSAQVVKQVQQSLPPGETSLGSILSGLGAGFPDLSSLQLGHVINDTPAELPTDRYKP
;
A
#
# COMPACT_ATOMS: atom_id res chain seq x y z
N MET A 1 -44.70 47.64 57.77
CA MET A 1 -44.81 46.25 57.27
C MET A 1 -44.17 46.19 55.90
N ARG A 2 -43.08 45.43 55.75
CA ARG A 2 -42.29 45.34 54.50
C ARG A 2 -42.69 44.04 53.81
N GLN A 3 -43.38 44.12 52.66
CA GLN A 3 -43.75 42.92 51.90
C GLN A 3 -42.49 42.34 51.26
N ILE A 4 -42.20 41.07 51.53
CA ILE A 4 -41.12 40.30 50.90
C ILE A 4 -41.72 39.70 49.62
N PRO A 5 -41.18 39.99 48.42
CA PRO A 5 -41.71 39.42 47.19
C PRO A 5 -41.46 37.91 47.17
N SER A 6 -42.52 37.14 46.93
CA SER A 6 -42.44 35.69 46.76
C SER A 6 -41.65 35.35 45.49
N PRO A 7 -40.72 34.38 45.51
CA PRO A 7 -39.98 33.99 44.33
C PRO A 7 -40.94 33.36 43.31
N THR A 8 -41.03 33.97 42.14
CA THR A 8 -41.81 33.46 41.01
C THR A 8 -41.16 32.16 40.54
N ALA A 9 -41.87 31.03 40.66
CA ALA A 9 -41.38 29.75 40.14
C ALA A 9 -41.35 29.80 38.60
N GLN A 10 -40.16 29.91 38.02
CA GLN A 10 -39.93 30.07 36.59
C GLN A 10 -40.12 28.73 35.85
N ARG A 11 -41.39 28.35 35.63
CA ARG A 11 -41.75 27.14 34.89
C ARG A 11 -41.37 27.30 33.42
N GLY A 12 -40.50 26.41 32.92
CA GLY A 12 -40.12 26.34 31.50
C GLY A 12 -38.74 26.91 31.15
N GLN A 13 -38.08 27.63 32.06
CA GLN A 13 -36.72 28.16 31.82
C GLN A 13 -35.72 27.03 31.54
N ALA A 14 -35.72 25.97 32.35
CA ALA A 14 -34.81 24.84 32.17
C ALA A 14 -34.99 24.14 30.81
N ALA A 15 -36.21 24.08 30.28
CA ALA A 15 -36.48 23.49 28.96
C ALA A 15 -35.95 24.39 27.82
N VAL A 16 -36.06 25.72 27.96
CA VAL A 16 -35.51 26.67 26.99
C VAL A 16 -33.98 26.68 27.05
N GLU A 17 -33.38 26.68 28.24
CA GLU A 17 -31.93 26.60 28.41
C GLU A 17 -31.36 25.30 27.83
N LEU A 18 -32.02 24.16 28.08
CA LEU A 18 -31.64 22.89 27.48
C LEU A 18 -31.76 22.93 25.95
N LEU A 19 -32.83 23.53 25.41
CA LEU A 19 -33.03 23.62 23.97
C LEU A 19 -31.99 24.52 23.30
N VAL A 20 -31.67 25.66 23.92
CA VAL A 20 -30.61 26.55 23.43
C VAL A 20 -29.26 25.84 23.50
N ALA A 21 -28.92 25.21 24.63
CA ALA A 21 -27.69 24.44 24.77
C ALA A 21 -27.61 23.30 23.74
N ALA A 22 -28.70 22.55 23.55
CA ALA A 22 -28.78 21.49 22.56
C ALA A 22 -28.64 22.03 21.13
N ALA A 23 -29.25 23.16 20.79
CA ALA A 23 -29.10 23.78 19.48
C ALA A 23 -27.64 24.19 19.21
N PHE A 24 -26.97 24.79 20.20
CA PHE A 24 -25.56 25.17 20.09
C PHE A 24 -24.61 23.98 19.90
N VAL A 25 -24.99 22.78 20.33
CA VAL A 25 -24.17 21.56 20.16
C VAL A 25 -24.57 20.75 18.92
N LEU A 26 -25.86 20.49 18.76
CA LEU A 26 -26.38 19.60 17.72
C LEU A 26 -26.33 20.23 16.33
N VAL A 27 -26.60 21.54 16.20
CA VAL A 27 -26.60 22.19 14.88
C VAL A 27 -25.21 22.17 14.24
N PRO A 28 -24.11 22.59 14.93
CA PRO A 28 -22.77 22.43 14.38
C PRO A 28 -22.44 20.96 14.10
N LEU A 29 -22.79 20.05 15.00
CA LEU A 29 -22.52 18.62 14.81
C LEU A 29 -23.14 18.07 13.52
N PHE A 30 -24.40 18.42 13.23
CA PHE A 30 -25.08 17.98 12.00
C PHE A 30 -24.52 18.62 10.73
N ILE A 31 -23.91 19.80 10.81
CA ILE A 31 -23.20 20.42 9.68
C ILE A 31 -21.83 19.75 9.45
N LEU A 32 -21.12 19.42 10.53
CA LEU A 32 -19.81 18.77 10.46
C LEU A 32 -19.87 17.33 9.96
N ALA A 33 -20.91 16.57 10.32
CA ALA A 33 -21.04 15.16 9.94
C ALA A 33 -20.93 14.91 8.41
N PRO A 34 -21.71 15.57 7.53
CA PRO A 34 -21.58 15.38 6.09
C PRO A 34 -20.27 15.92 5.52
N LEU A 35 -19.70 16.97 6.12
CA LEU A 35 -18.38 17.48 5.73
C LEU A 35 -17.29 16.43 5.97
N LEU A 36 -17.29 15.80 7.15
CA LEU A 36 -16.38 14.70 7.47
C LEU A 36 -16.59 13.52 6.54
N GLY A 37 -17.85 13.19 6.21
CA GLY A 37 -18.19 12.17 5.21
C GLY A 37 -17.52 12.41 3.86
N LYS A 38 -17.56 13.65 3.35
CA LYS A 38 -16.91 14.03 2.09
C LYS A 38 -15.39 13.87 2.14
N TYR A 39 -14.77 14.23 3.26
CA TYR A 39 -13.32 14.04 3.44
C TYR A 39 -12.93 12.56 3.56
N MET A 40 -13.71 11.75 4.27
CA MET A 40 -13.47 10.30 4.33
C MET A 40 -13.63 9.66 2.95
N ASP A 41 -14.61 10.10 2.16
CA ASP A 41 -14.81 9.62 0.79
C ASP A 41 -13.63 9.99 -0.13
N LEU A 42 -13.11 11.22 -0.04
CA LEU A 42 -11.90 11.66 -0.72
C LEU A 42 -10.68 10.82 -0.34
N GLN A 43 -10.46 10.58 0.94
CA GLN A 43 -9.37 9.74 1.43
C GLN A 43 -9.51 8.29 0.93
N SER A 44 -10.74 7.75 0.94
CA SER A 44 -11.00 6.39 0.44
C SER A 44 -10.76 6.28 -1.08
N SER A 45 -11.14 7.31 -1.83
CA SER A 45 -10.86 7.42 -3.27
C SER A 45 -9.37 7.48 -3.55
N ALA A 46 -8.60 8.23 -2.74
CA ALA A 46 -7.14 8.27 -2.84
C ALA A 46 -6.50 6.91 -2.56
N LEU A 47 -7.00 6.16 -1.57
CA LEU A 47 -6.51 4.81 -1.26
C LEU A 47 -6.82 3.82 -2.39
N GLN A 48 -8.02 3.86 -2.95
CA GLN A 48 -8.37 3.01 -4.10
C GLN A 48 -7.56 3.37 -5.34
N ALA A 49 -7.35 4.67 -5.58
CA ALA A 49 -6.52 5.18 -6.65
C ALA A 49 -5.06 4.70 -6.53
N ALA A 50 -4.48 4.72 -5.33
CA ALA A 50 -3.12 4.22 -5.09
C ALA A 50 -3.00 2.73 -5.44
N ARG A 51 -3.94 1.91 -4.95
CA ARG A 51 -3.99 0.48 -5.26
C ARG A 51 -4.12 0.19 -6.74
N TYR A 52 -5.02 0.91 -7.40
CA TYR A 52 -5.22 0.80 -8.83
C TYR A 52 -3.95 1.19 -9.60
N ALA A 53 -3.33 2.30 -9.27
CA ALA A 53 -2.14 2.81 -9.94
C ALA A 53 -0.94 1.85 -9.76
N ALA A 54 -0.74 1.31 -8.55
CA ALA A 54 0.27 0.31 -8.28
C ALA A 54 0.03 -0.96 -9.12
N PHE A 55 -1.22 -1.45 -9.15
CA PHE A 55 -1.62 -2.60 -9.96
C PHE A 55 -1.42 -2.37 -11.46
N GLU A 56 -1.84 -1.24 -12.00
CA GLU A 56 -1.64 -0.90 -13.42
C GLU A 56 -0.16 -0.97 -13.80
N ARG A 57 0.74 -0.58 -12.90
CA ARG A 57 2.18 -0.68 -13.16
C ARG A 57 2.72 -2.12 -13.11
N THR A 58 2.02 -3.06 -12.46
CA THR A 58 2.32 -4.50 -12.57
C THR A 58 2.01 -5.03 -13.97
N VAL A 59 0.92 -4.55 -14.58
CA VAL A 59 0.44 -4.98 -15.90
C VAL A 59 1.25 -4.32 -17.02
N TRP A 60 1.34 -3.00 -17.01
CA TRP A 60 2.01 -2.23 -18.05
C TRP A 60 3.47 -1.96 -17.70
N SER A 61 4.38 -2.16 -18.65
CA SER A 61 5.80 -1.81 -18.50
C SER A 61 6.06 -0.37 -18.97
N ALA A 62 6.95 0.34 -18.29
CA ALA A 62 7.42 1.64 -18.75
C ALA A 62 8.42 1.54 -19.91
N SER A 63 9.15 0.42 -20.03
CA SER A 63 10.24 0.22 -21.01
C SER A 63 9.92 -0.80 -22.10
N GLY A 64 8.72 -1.39 -22.10
CA GLY A 64 8.30 -2.40 -23.09
C GLY A 64 8.98 -3.75 -22.99
N GLN A 65 9.85 -3.89 -21.99
CA GLN A 65 10.44 -5.15 -21.60
C GLN A 65 10.10 -5.39 -20.13
N ARG A 66 9.75 -6.63 -19.79
CA ARG A 66 9.62 -7.09 -18.43
C ARG A 66 10.21 -8.48 -18.41
N ASN A 67 11.12 -8.75 -17.49
CA ASN A 67 11.57 -10.13 -17.28
C ASN A 67 12.24 -10.76 -18.52
N GLY A 68 12.87 -9.95 -19.38
CA GLY A 68 13.48 -10.40 -20.65
C GLY A 68 12.47 -10.76 -21.75
N ALA A 69 11.19 -10.46 -21.55
CA ALA A 69 10.13 -10.63 -22.53
C ALA A 69 9.51 -9.29 -22.92
N ALA A 70 8.94 -9.23 -24.13
CA ALA A 70 8.14 -8.10 -24.57
C ALA A 70 6.93 -7.93 -23.64
N ALA A 71 6.74 -6.70 -23.17
CA ALA A 71 5.64 -6.34 -22.30
C ALA A 71 4.89 -5.16 -22.90
N ALA A 72 3.57 -5.14 -22.70
CA ALA A 72 2.77 -4.03 -23.18
C ALA A 72 3.21 -2.72 -22.51
N VAL A 73 3.37 -1.66 -23.31
CA VAL A 73 3.96 -0.40 -22.87
C VAL A 73 2.87 0.56 -22.45
N GLN A 74 3.04 1.18 -21.29
CA GLN A 74 2.31 2.38 -20.96
C GLN A 74 3.13 3.32 -20.10
N SER A 75 3.04 4.62 -20.39
CA SER A 75 3.77 5.61 -19.61
C SER A 75 3.13 5.81 -18.23
N ASN A 76 3.94 6.23 -17.27
CA ASN A 76 3.44 6.62 -15.94
C ASN A 76 2.44 7.78 -16.04
N ALA A 77 2.62 8.70 -17.00
CA ALA A 77 1.72 9.82 -17.20
C ALA A 77 0.32 9.37 -17.67
N ASP A 78 0.24 8.33 -18.51
CA ASP A 78 -1.05 7.80 -18.95
C ASP A 78 -1.76 7.07 -17.82
N ILE A 79 -1.03 6.27 -17.03
CA ILE A 79 -1.58 5.59 -15.85
C ILE A 79 -2.08 6.62 -14.84
N ALA A 80 -1.30 7.68 -14.58
CA ALA A 80 -1.70 8.79 -13.71
C ALA A 80 -2.98 9.48 -14.23
N THR A 81 -3.04 9.78 -15.52
CA THR A 81 -4.21 10.42 -16.14
C THR A 81 -5.46 9.56 -15.98
N ARG A 82 -5.39 8.25 -16.26
CA ARG A 82 -6.53 7.35 -16.04
C ARG A 82 -6.92 7.24 -14.57
N THR A 83 -5.94 7.20 -13.68
CA THR A 83 -6.18 7.14 -12.23
C THR A 83 -6.96 8.37 -11.76
N ILE A 84 -6.52 9.57 -12.16
CA ILE A 84 -7.19 10.83 -11.84
C ILE A 84 -8.62 10.85 -12.41
N LEU A 85 -8.79 10.51 -13.68
CA LEU A 85 -10.11 10.52 -14.33
C LEU A 85 -11.06 9.48 -13.76
N ARG A 86 -10.57 8.32 -13.31
CA ARG A 86 -11.43 7.25 -12.77
C ARG A 86 -11.90 7.54 -11.36
N TYR A 87 -11.01 8.00 -10.49
CA TYR A 87 -11.30 8.09 -9.06
C TYR A 87 -11.66 9.50 -8.60
N PHE A 88 -11.21 10.55 -9.30
CA PHE A 88 -11.40 11.93 -8.85
C PHE A 88 -12.31 12.76 -9.74
N SER A 89 -12.69 12.26 -10.92
CA SER A 89 -13.66 12.91 -11.79
C SER A 89 -15.09 12.43 -11.49
N ILE A 90 -16.09 13.04 -12.14
CA ILE A 90 -17.48 12.53 -12.10
C ILE A 90 -17.53 11.02 -12.44
N PRO A 91 -18.35 10.23 -11.72
CA PRO A 91 -18.54 8.82 -12.03
C PRO A 91 -19.03 8.62 -13.47
N GLY A 92 -18.56 7.55 -14.11
CA GLY A 92 -18.97 7.20 -15.47
C GLY A 92 -18.26 7.94 -16.59
N GLN A 93 -17.22 8.75 -16.30
CA GLN A 93 -16.32 9.22 -17.36
C GLN A 93 -15.69 8.03 -18.08
N GLY A 94 -16.03 7.88 -19.36
CA GLY A 94 -15.48 6.83 -20.20
C GLY A 94 -13.97 6.97 -20.34
N LEU A 95 -13.24 5.90 -20.07
CA LEU A 95 -11.82 5.80 -20.40
C LEU A 95 -11.73 5.28 -21.85
N SER A 96 -11.07 6.04 -22.72
CA SER A 96 -10.79 5.58 -24.08
C SER A 96 -9.54 4.71 -24.12
N SER A 97 -9.55 3.73 -25.03
CA SER A 97 -8.36 2.96 -25.43
C SER A 97 -7.39 3.77 -26.28
N SER A 98 -7.86 4.83 -26.95
CA SER A 98 -7.05 5.73 -27.78
C SER A 98 -6.25 6.77 -26.98
N GLY A 99 -6.29 6.69 -25.65
CA GLY A 99 -5.66 7.63 -24.73
C GLY A 99 -6.67 8.57 -24.09
N ASN A 100 -6.36 9.01 -22.87
CA ASN A 100 -7.17 9.96 -22.11
C ASN A 100 -6.35 11.21 -21.82
N THR A 101 -7.02 12.36 -21.75
CA THR A 101 -6.38 13.63 -21.43
C THR A 101 -7.00 14.21 -20.17
N LEU A 102 -6.18 14.87 -19.34
CA LEU A 102 -6.64 15.51 -18.11
C LEU A 102 -7.65 16.66 -18.35
N SER A 103 -7.76 17.16 -19.59
CA SER A 103 -8.81 18.13 -19.97
C SER A 103 -10.23 17.55 -19.91
N ALA A 104 -10.37 16.23 -19.91
CA ALA A 104 -11.65 15.54 -19.68
C ALA A 104 -12.07 15.54 -18.21
N TYR A 105 -11.22 15.97 -17.27
CA TYR A 105 -11.54 16.02 -15.85
C TYR A 105 -12.77 16.90 -15.59
N ARG A 106 -13.71 16.38 -14.79
CA ARG A 106 -14.88 17.12 -14.30
C ARG A 106 -14.98 16.90 -12.80
N PRO A 107 -15.05 17.97 -11.98
CA PRO A 107 -15.16 17.83 -10.53
C PRO A 107 -16.34 16.95 -10.12
N ASN A 108 -16.12 16.06 -9.16
CA ASN A 108 -17.20 15.25 -8.59
C ASN A 108 -18.21 16.14 -7.86
N GLY A 109 -19.49 16.08 -8.27
CA GLY A 109 -20.57 16.87 -7.68
C GLY A 109 -20.89 16.53 -6.22
N LEU A 110 -20.42 15.40 -5.70
CA LEU A 110 -20.56 15.04 -4.29
C LEU A 110 -19.52 15.74 -3.40
N TRP A 111 -18.40 16.17 -3.97
CA TRP A 111 -17.30 16.82 -3.26
C TRP A 111 -17.37 18.33 -3.42
N VAL A 112 -18.47 18.90 -2.93
CA VAL A 112 -18.72 20.35 -2.91
C VAL A 112 -18.89 20.85 -1.48
N ASP A 113 -18.51 22.09 -1.20
CA ASP A 113 -18.81 22.77 0.07
C ASP A 113 -20.30 23.18 0.16
N GLN A 114 -20.73 23.78 1.27
CA GLN A 114 -22.12 24.27 1.38
C GLN A 114 -22.45 25.45 0.45
N ALA A 115 -21.43 26.13 -0.09
CA ALA A 115 -21.58 27.19 -1.08
C ALA A 115 -21.53 26.65 -2.52
N ASN A 116 -21.54 25.32 -2.69
CA ASN A 116 -21.47 24.61 -3.96
C ASN A 116 -20.15 24.79 -4.74
N HIS A 117 -19.06 25.12 -4.06
CA HIS A 117 -17.72 25.10 -4.63
C HIS A 117 -17.13 23.69 -4.54
N ALA A 118 -16.59 23.19 -5.64
CA ALA A 118 -15.91 21.90 -5.66
C ALA A 118 -14.65 21.94 -4.76
N LEU A 119 -14.50 20.92 -3.92
CA LEU A 119 -13.31 20.68 -3.11
C LEU A 119 -12.10 20.38 -4.02
N LEU A 120 -12.30 19.69 -5.13
CA LEU A 120 -11.27 19.44 -6.14
C LEU A 120 -11.68 20.04 -7.49
N PRO A 121 -11.52 21.36 -7.70
CA PRO A 121 -12.01 22.03 -8.90
C PRO A 121 -11.17 21.72 -10.15
N LYS A 122 -9.90 21.34 -9.97
CA LYS A 122 -8.94 21.08 -11.05
C LYS A 122 -8.20 19.78 -10.77
N TYR A 123 -7.85 19.08 -11.83
CA TYR A 123 -7.01 17.87 -11.74
C TYR A 123 -5.64 18.14 -11.11
N SER A 124 -5.13 19.38 -11.21
CA SER A 124 -3.83 19.77 -10.64
C SER A 124 -3.77 19.70 -9.11
N ALA A 125 -4.93 19.61 -8.46
CA ALA A 125 -5.03 19.38 -7.01
C ALA A 125 -4.72 17.92 -6.62
N VAL A 126 -4.60 17.02 -7.60
CA VAL A 126 -4.27 15.60 -7.40
C VAL A 126 -2.96 15.29 -8.11
N GLN A 127 -2.00 14.73 -7.38
CA GLN A 127 -0.73 14.25 -7.92
C GLN A 127 -0.69 12.73 -7.79
N VAL A 128 -0.18 12.07 -8.82
CA VAL A 128 -0.01 10.62 -8.88
C VAL A 128 1.45 10.33 -9.20
N ASN A 129 2.15 9.76 -8.24
CA ASN A 129 3.56 9.40 -8.34
C ASN A 129 3.66 7.87 -8.43
N LEU A 130 4.32 7.38 -9.48
CA LEU A 130 4.46 5.95 -9.77
C LEU A 130 5.94 5.57 -9.73
N GLY A 131 6.27 4.57 -8.92
CA GLY A 131 7.60 3.97 -8.86
C GLY A 131 7.59 2.54 -9.39
N ALA A 132 8.65 2.16 -10.10
CA ALA A 132 8.87 0.79 -10.53
C ALA A 132 10.36 0.48 -10.44
N ASN A 133 10.69 -0.68 -9.87
CA ASN A 133 12.02 -1.05 -9.40
C ASN A 133 12.50 -0.09 -8.30
N ALA A 134 12.88 -0.66 -7.16
CA ALA A 134 13.36 0.09 -6.01
C ALA A 134 14.49 1.05 -6.41
N ASN A 135 14.15 2.33 -6.63
CA ASN A 135 15.01 3.38 -6.12
C ASN A 135 14.65 3.52 -4.64
N THR A 136 15.69 3.37 -3.84
CA THR A 136 15.77 3.00 -2.43
C THR A 136 15.32 4.09 -1.46
N THR A 137 14.24 4.81 -1.76
CA THR A 137 13.74 5.91 -0.91
C THR A 137 12.56 5.54 -0.02
N ASP A 138 12.05 4.31 -0.09
CA ASP A 138 11.01 3.85 0.84
C ASP A 138 11.64 3.32 2.16
N PRO A 139 11.39 3.98 3.31
CA PRO A 139 11.93 3.58 4.61
C PRO A 139 11.46 2.18 5.07
N ALA A 140 10.27 1.73 4.67
CA ALA A 140 9.78 0.40 5.02
C ALA A 140 10.53 -0.69 4.24
N LEU A 141 10.82 -0.43 2.96
CA LEU A 141 11.56 -1.36 2.12
C LEU A 141 13.05 -1.42 2.48
N THR A 142 13.68 -0.29 2.81
CA THR A 142 15.08 -0.27 3.29
C THR A 142 15.22 -1.00 4.62
N THR A 143 14.23 -0.92 5.51
CA THR A 143 14.17 -1.71 6.74
C THR A 143 14.02 -3.20 6.41
N LEU A 144 13.11 -3.58 5.51
CA LEU A 144 12.94 -4.97 5.10
C LEU A 144 14.22 -5.56 4.45
N GLN A 145 14.85 -4.80 3.56
CA GLN A 145 16.11 -5.18 2.89
C GLN A 145 17.29 -5.29 3.85
N SER A 146 17.40 -4.38 4.83
CA SER A 146 18.49 -4.40 5.82
C SER A 146 18.31 -5.48 6.89
N THR A 147 17.08 -5.93 7.14
CA THR A 147 16.78 -7.00 8.10
C THR A 147 16.88 -8.38 7.47
N LEU A 148 16.38 -8.56 6.24
CA LEU A 148 16.45 -9.83 5.50
C LEU A 148 17.80 -10.04 4.77
N GLY A 149 18.46 -8.96 4.36
CA GLY A 149 19.78 -9.02 3.70
C GLY A 149 20.94 -9.43 4.61
N LYS A 150 20.69 -9.64 5.91
CA LYS A 150 21.66 -10.12 6.91
C LYS A 150 21.51 -11.59 7.26
N LEU A 151 20.49 -12.29 6.74
CA LEU A 151 20.47 -13.75 6.84
C LEU A 151 21.59 -14.32 5.96
N PRO A 152 22.48 -15.16 6.49
CA PRO A 152 23.51 -15.82 5.68
C PRO A 152 22.80 -16.54 4.53
N ALA A 153 23.26 -16.26 3.31
CA ALA A 153 22.66 -16.66 2.04
C ALA A 153 22.68 -18.17 1.82
N VAL A 154 21.87 -18.90 2.59
CA VAL A 154 21.54 -20.31 2.37
C VAL A 154 20.05 -20.34 2.03
N GLY A 155 19.73 -20.10 0.76
CA GLY A 155 18.36 -20.04 0.27
C GLY A 155 18.16 -19.09 -0.91
N PRO A 156 16.99 -19.14 -1.58
CA PRO A 156 16.70 -18.28 -2.73
C PRO A 156 16.73 -16.80 -2.34
N THR A 157 17.49 -16.02 -3.09
CA THR A 157 17.58 -14.56 -2.92
C THR A 157 16.27 -13.88 -3.36
N LEU A 158 15.71 -13.01 -2.52
CA LEU A 158 14.48 -12.27 -2.81
C LEU A 158 14.71 -11.27 -3.95
N GLY A 159 13.98 -11.43 -5.06
CA GLY A 159 14.05 -10.53 -6.21
C GLY A 159 13.18 -9.28 -6.04
N TYR A 160 13.79 -8.12 -5.80
CA TYR A 160 13.05 -6.84 -5.68
C TYR A 160 12.70 -6.17 -7.04
N GLY A 161 13.04 -6.80 -8.17
CA GLY A 161 12.69 -6.32 -9.52
C GLY A 161 11.20 -6.39 -9.87
N GLY A 162 10.36 -6.85 -8.94
CA GLY A 162 8.91 -6.85 -9.02
C GLY A 162 8.23 -5.85 -8.07
N LEU A 163 8.97 -4.88 -7.52
CA LEU A 163 8.41 -3.86 -6.64
C LEU A 163 7.80 -2.71 -7.45
N PHE A 164 6.53 -2.42 -7.19
CA PHE A 164 5.77 -1.31 -7.76
C PHE A 164 5.18 -0.49 -6.63
N THR A 165 5.35 0.83 -6.70
CA THR A 165 4.82 1.76 -5.72
C THR A 165 3.92 2.77 -6.41
N ALA A 166 2.89 3.20 -5.71
CA ALA A 166 2.06 4.33 -6.11
C ALA A 166 1.82 5.22 -4.89
N GLN A 167 1.92 6.53 -5.11
CA GLN A 167 1.57 7.54 -4.14
C GLN A 167 0.57 8.50 -4.77
N ILE A 168 -0.46 8.84 -4.01
CA ILE A 168 -1.52 9.77 -4.38
C ILE A 168 -1.54 10.88 -3.35
N ASP A 169 -1.43 12.11 -3.82
CA ASP A 169 -1.53 13.30 -3.00
C ASP A 169 -2.71 14.13 -3.50
N ALA A 170 -3.77 14.28 -2.69
CA ALA A 170 -4.97 15.04 -3.03
C ALA A 170 -5.12 16.23 -2.07
N LYS A 171 -5.15 17.43 -2.63
CA LYS A 171 -5.21 18.69 -1.90
C LYS A 171 -6.56 19.38 -2.14
N PRO A 172 -7.60 19.10 -1.34
CA PRO A 172 -8.85 19.82 -1.44
C PRO A 172 -8.66 21.31 -1.16
N ASN A 173 -9.49 22.13 -1.80
CA ASN A 173 -9.63 23.53 -1.45
C ASN A 173 -10.16 23.66 -0.02
N THR A 174 -9.67 24.69 0.66
CA THR A 174 -10.20 25.08 1.98
C THR A 174 -11.66 25.47 1.86
N ILE A 175 -12.48 24.99 2.81
CA ILE A 175 -13.89 25.32 2.90
C ILE A 175 -14.08 26.77 3.37
N LEU A 176 -15.12 27.45 2.89
CA LEU A 176 -15.33 28.87 3.16
C LEU A 176 -15.98 29.15 4.54
N TYR A 177 -16.63 28.17 5.15
CA TYR A 177 -17.41 28.32 6.40
C TYR A 177 -17.73 26.90 6.96
N PRO A 178 -18.06 26.69 8.26
CA PRO A 178 -18.02 27.61 9.39
C PRO A 178 -16.63 27.72 10.06
N PRO A 179 -16.24 28.91 10.57
CA PRO A 179 -15.10 29.05 11.47
C PRO A 179 -15.21 28.12 12.68
N PRO A 180 -14.10 27.54 13.18
CA PRO A 180 -12.71 27.74 12.74
C PRO A 180 -12.28 26.79 11.59
N PHE A 181 -13.22 26.03 11.01
CA PHE A 181 -12.86 24.95 10.08
C PHE A 181 -12.45 25.43 8.69
N ASP A 182 -12.68 26.70 8.41
CA ASP A 182 -12.26 27.45 7.22
C ASP A 182 -10.75 27.71 7.15
N THR A 183 -9.98 27.30 8.16
CA THR A 183 -8.52 27.40 8.18
C THR A 183 -7.80 26.06 8.06
N LEU A 184 -8.54 24.94 8.04
CA LEU A 184 -7.95 23.62 7.94
C LEU A 184 -7.47 23.36 6.52
N ALA A 185 -6.17 23.55 6.29
CA ALA A 185 -5.47 23.08 5.09
C ALA A 185 -5.25 21.57 5.19
N LEU A 186 -6.22 20.79 4.74
CA LEU A 186 -6.16 19.34 4.73
C LEU A 186 -5.46 18.85 3.46
N ASP A 187 -4.46 17.98 3.64
CA ASP A 187 -3.80 17.24 2.58
C ASP A 187 -4.02 15.74 2.80
N PHE A 188 -4.47 15.03 1.77
CA PHE A 188 -4.67 13.59 1.82
C PHE A 188 -3.57 12.86 1.08
N HIS A 189 -2.91 11.95 1.78
CA HIS A 189 -1.82 11.13 1.25
C HIS A 189 -2.23 9.65 1.30
N ALA A 190 -2.10 8.96 0.17
CA ALA A 190 -2.26 7.51 0.10
C ALA A 190 -1.05 6.88 -0.60
N HIS A 191 -0.61 5.74 -0.10
CA HIS A 191 0.48 4.98 -0.69
C HIS A 191 0.08 3.50 -0.81
N ASP A 192 0.55 2.83 -1.84
CA ASP A 192 0.47 1.38 -1.97
C ASP A 192 1.73 0.82 -2.61
N THR A 193 2.10 -0.40 -2.19
CA THR A 193 3.30 -1.09 -2.66
C THR A 193 2.99 -2.55 -2.94
N LEU A 194 3.27 -2.99 -4.16
CA LEU A 194 3.06 -4.37 -4.60
C LEU A 194 4.40 -5.02 -4.95
N LEU A 195 4.60 -6.24 -4.47
CA LEU A 195 5.76 -7.07 -4.80
C LEU A 195 5.30 -8.30 -5.60
N THR A 196 5.61 -8.35 -6.89
CA THR A 196 5.10 -9.40 -7.78
C THR A 196 6.02 -10.62 -7.91
N ASN A 197 7.32 -10.47 -7.63
CA ASN A 197 8.35 -11.48 -7.94
C ASN A 197 9.13 -11.95 -6.70
N GLY A 198 8.52 -11.91 -5.52
CA GLY A 198 9.22 -12.22 -4.26
C GLY A 198 9.89 -13.60 -4.23
N TRP A 199 9.30 -14.60 -4.91
CA TRP A 199 9.77 -16.00 -4.91
C TRP A 199 9.92 -16.61 -6.30
N THR A 200 9.57 -15.87 -7.36
CA THR A 200 9.62 -16.34 -8.75
C THR A 200 10.81 -15.73 -9.46
N ALA A 201 11.50 -16.54 -10.26
CA ALA A 201 12.61 -16.05 -11.06
C ALA A 201 12.10 -15.07 -12.13
N VAL A 202 12.78 -13.93 -12.25
CA VAL A 202 12.45 -12.87 -13.21
C VAL A 202 12.83 -13.30 -14.64
N ASN A 203 13.68 -14.30 -14.83
CA ASN A 203 13.97 -14.90 -16.15
C ASN A 203 14.70 -16.25 -15.98
N SER A 204 14.87 -17.00 -17.07
CA SER A 204 15.56 -18.30 -17.07
C SER A 204 17.00 -18.22 -16.52
N ALA A 205 17.74 -17.14 -16.81
CA ALA A 205 19.08 -16.94 -16.27
C ALA A 205 19.07 -16.77 -14.74
N GLN A 206 18.03 -16.15 -14.17
CA GLN A 206 17.85 -16.07 -12.73
C GLN A 206 17.38 -17.39 -12.11
N VAL A 207 16.56 -18.20 -12.81
CA VAL A 207 16.24 -19.57 -12.37
C VAL A 207 17.54 -20.35 -12.21
N VAL A 208 18.42 -20.30 -13.23
CA VAL A 208 19.71 -21.00 -13.20
C VAL A 208 20.57 -20.50 -12.03
N LYS A 209 20.65 -19.18 -11.79
CA LYS A 209 21.39 -18.63 -10.64
C LYS A 209 20.78 -19.06 -9.30
N GLN A 210 19.47 -19.05 -9.14
CA GLN A 210 18.79 -19.47 -7.91
C GLN A 210 18.98 -20.98 -7.67
N VAL A 211 18.89 -21.80 -8.71
CA VAL A 211 19.17 -23.24 -8.63
C VAL A 211 20.63 -23.48 -8.26
N GLN A 212 21.58 -22.80 -8.92
CA GLN A 212 23.02 -22.90 -8.59
C GLN A 212 23.34 -22.43 -7.17
N GLN A 213 22.61 -21.45 -6.64
CA GLN A 213 22.75 -20.98 -5.25
C GLN A 213 22.07 -21.92 -4.23
N SER A 214 21.04 -22.66 -4.65
CA SER A 214 20.37 -23.66 -3.81
C SER A 214 21.11 -25.01 -3.78
N LEU A 215 21.92 -25.27 -4.81
CA LEU A 215 22.84 -26.39 -4.80
C LEU A 215 23.98 -26.07 -3.82
N PRO A 216 24.32 -27.00 -2.92
CA PRO A 216 25.54 -26.89 -2.14
C PRO A 216 26.73 -26.53 -3.03
N PRO A 217 27.45 -25.44 -2.76
CA PRO A 217 28.77 -25.26 -3.34
C PRO A 217 29.57 -26.50 -2.92
N GLY A 218 30.12 -27.23 -3.90
CA GLY A 218 30.71 -28.55 -3.69
C GLY A 218 31.56 -28.62 -2.42
N GLU A 219 31.42 -29.73 -1.67
CA GLU A 219 31.96 -30.16 -0.36
C GLU A 219 32.57 -29.12 0.60
N THR A 220 33.41 -28.23 0.12
CA THR A 220 34.12 -27.17 0.84
C THR A 220 33.23 -26.16 1.58
N SER A 221 32.08 -25.72 1.05
CA SER A 221 31.31 -24.65 1.73
C SER A 221 30.31 -25.16 2.77
N LEU A 222 29.73 -26.35 2.56
CA LEU A 222 28.86 -26.97 3.55
C LEU A 222 29.66 -27.50 4.75
N GLY A 223 30.90 -27.94 4.55
CA GLY A 223 31.80 -28.33 5.63
C GLY A 223 32.06 -27.18 6.62
N SER A 224 32.27 -25.96 6.11
CA SER A 224 32.38 -24.76 6.97
C SER A 224 31.09 -24.44 7.73
N ILE A 225 29.91 -24.67 7.14
CA ILE A 225 28.62 -24.41 7.80
C ILE A 225 28.34 -25.46 8.89
N LEU A 226 28.61 -26.74 8.62
CA LEU A 226 28.48 -27.83 9.59
C LEU A 226 29.44 -27.66 10.77
N SER A 227 30.66 -27.18 10.53
CA SER A 227 31.60 -26.85 11.61
C SER A 227 31.13 -25.71 12.51
N GLY A 228 30.35 -24.76 11.98
CA GLY A 228 29.77 -23.65 12.74
C GLY A 228 28.58 -24.06 13.62
N LEU A 229 27.81 -25.08 13.21
CA LEU A 229 26.69 -25.64 13.97
C LEU A 229 27.13 -26.67 15.03
N GLY A 230 28.34 -27.22 14.91
CA GLY A 230 28.90 -28.22 15.83
C GLY A 230 29.02 -27.76 17.29
N ALA A 231 29.00 -26.45 17.56
CA ALA A 231 29.00 -25.92 18.92
C ALA A 231 27.71 -26.20 19.70
N GLY A 232 26.58 -26.44 19.02
CA GLY A 232 25.28 -26.76 19.64
C GLY A 232 24.81 -28.21 19.42
N PHE A 233 25.36 -28.89 18.40
CA PHE A 233 24.96 -30.24 18.01
C PHE A 233 26.21 -31.03 17.56
N PRO A 234 26.93 -31.69 18.49
CA PRO A 234 28.22 -32.32 18.20
C PRO A 234 28.13 -33.44 17.15
N ASP A 235 26.98 -34.12 17.05
CA ASP A 235 26.73 -35.19 16.07
C ASP A 235 26.72 -34.72 14.60
N LEU A 236 26.52 -33.42 14.36
CA LEU A 236 26.53 -32.85 13.01
C LEU A 236 27.95 -32.56 12.50
N SER A 237 28.94 -32.54 13.40
CA SER A 237 30.34 -32.25 13.05
C SER A 237 31.07 -33.44 12.41
N SER A 238 30.55 -34.66 12.57
CA SER A 238 31.13 -35.90 12.01
C SER A 238 30.51 -36.32 10.68
N LEU A 239 29.54 -35.59 10.14
CA LEU A 239 28.87 -35.94 8.90
C LEU A 239 29.74 -35.56 7.68
N GLN A 240 30.26 -36.56 6.97
CA GLN A 240 30.88 -36.38 5.66
C GLN A 240 29.78 -36.44 4.58
N LEU A 241 29.51 -35.30 3.94
CA LEU A 241 28.59 -35.23 2.81
C LEU A 241 29.13 -36.09 1.65
N GLY A 242 28.28 -36.93 1.06
CA GLY A 242 28.65 -37.84 -0.02
C GLY A 242 29.14 -39.23 0.43
N HIS A 243 29.38 -39.44 1.73
CA HIS A 243 29.70 -40.77 2.26
C HIS A 243 28.41 -41.53 2.63
N VAL A 244 27.98 -42.45 1.77
CA VAL A 244 26.97 -43.45 2.15
C VAL A 244 27.70 -44.52 2.95
N ILE A 245 27.35 -44.66 4.23
CA ILE A 245 27.86 -45.75 5.08
C ILE A 245 27.31 -47.05 4.49
N ASN A 246 28.14 -47.81 3.79
CA ASN A 246 27.75 -49.09 3.18
C ASN A 246 27.60 -50.24 4.20
N ASP A 247 27.71 -49.97 5.50
CA ASP A 247 27.91 -51.02 6.52
C ASP A 247 26.97 -50.93 7.73
N THR A 248 25.72 -50.50 7.53
CA THR A 248 24.63 -50.77 8.49
C THR A 248 23.59 -51.68 7.85
N PRO A 249 23.64 -53.01 8.07
CA PRO A 249 22.64 -53.96 7.57
C PRO A 249 21.26 -53.82 8.25
N ALA A 250 20.98 -52.71 8.94
CA ALA A 250 19.84 -52.57 9.84
C ALA A 250 18.66 -51.72 9.32
N GLU A 251 18.75 -51.09 8.14
CA GLU A 251 17.72 -50.15 7.69
C GLU A 251 16.88 -50.60 6.49
N LEU A 252 17.07 -51.83 6.01
CA LEU A 252 16.16 -52.39 4.99
C LEU A 252 15.21 -53.40 5.65
N PRO A 253 13.89 -53.11 5.70
CA PRO A 253 12.90 -54.11 6.04
C PRO A 253 13.05 -55.31 5.11
N THR A 254 13.16 -56.50 5.69
CA THR A 254 13.44 -57.79 5.00
C THR A 254 12.40 -58.20 3.96
N ASP A 255 11.31 -57.44 3.81
CA ASP A 255 10.24 -57.67 2.84
C ASP A 255 10.55 -57.18 1.41
N ARG A 256 11.65 -56.43 1.21
CA ARG A 256 12.03 -55.94 -0.13
C ARG A 256 13.12 -56.72 -0.84
N TYR A 257 13.63 -57.79 -0.23
CA TYR A 257 14.51 -58.74 -0.90
C TYR A 257 13.76 -60.03 -1.21
N LYS A 258 13.15 -60.10 -2.40
CA LYS A 258 13.00 -61.38 -3.09
C LYS A 258 13.50 -61.24 -4.54
N PRO A 259 14.31 -62.21 -5.01
CA PRO A 259 14.89 -62.23 -6.35
C PRO A 259 13.83 -62.44 -7.43
#